data_AF-A0A3U0GTX3-F1
#
_entry.id   AF-A0A3U0GTX3-F1
#
_cell.length_a   1.000
_cell.length_b   1.000
_cell.length_c   1.000
_cell.angle_alpha   90.00
_cell.angle_beta   90.00
_cell.angle_gamma   90.00
#
_symmetry.space_group_name_H-M   'P 1'
#
loop_
_entity.id
_entity.type
_entity.pdbx_description
1 polymer ?
#
loop_
_entity_poly.entity_id
_entity_poly.type
_entity_poly.pdbx_seq_one_letter_code
_entity_poly.pdbx_strand_id
1 'polypeptide(L)'
;MTESSQTMSKSEQQKRIRKIMIYALNTAFRAGVIPKKARDNGVMEAECSEITVCGKPTIINWCDTGYDELRVSVWWDYRPERLPRLMKSKLNDLTLPLPGIYRDRLRLIVGVCASCYFGCRHKGILSDRGHEFFALYIRESTASYIDELEDVKPFGYSISELSRPLQRMISPAAGGKRGGY
;
A
#
# COMPACT_ATOMS: atom_id res chain seq x y z
N MET A 1 38.03 -8.50 6.66
CA MET A 1 36.76 -8.78 7.37
C MET A 1 35.65 -8.58 6.37
N THR A 2 35.14 -9.66 5.80
CA THR A 2 34.05 -9.65 4.83
C THR A 2 32.75 -9.60 5.61
N GLU A 3 32.10 -8.43 5.63
CA GLU A 3 30.71 -8.33 6.08
C GLU A 3 29.86 -9.17 5.15
N SER A 4 29.43 -10.34 5.62
CA SER A 4 28.40 -11.11 4.98
C SER A 4 27.12 -10.26 4.97
N SER A 5 26.74 -9.70 3.82
CA SER A 5 25.40 -9.14 3.64
C SER A 5 24.39 -10.25 3.92
N GLN A 6 23.82 -10.25 5.11
CA GLN A 6 22.70 -11.13 5.45
C GLN A 6 21.49 -10.67 4.65
N THR A 7 21.14 -11.44 3.62
CA THR A 7 19.87 -11.27 2.92
C THR A 7 18.74 -11.39 3.94
N MET A 8 18.03 -10.29 4.17
CA MET A 8 16.93 -10.15 5.14
C MET A 8 15.86 -11.22 4.95
N SER A 9 15.40 -11.83 6.05
CA SER A 9 14.36 -12.87 5.97
C SER A 9 12.99 -12.28 5.61
N LYS A 10 12.14 -13.09 4.97
CA LYS A 10 10.80 -12.68 4.54
C LYS A 10 9.90 -12.27 5.73
N SER A 11 10.04 -12.92 6.88
CA SER A 11 9.26 -12.62 8.09
C SER A 11 9.65 -11.26 8.69
N GLU A 12 10.94 -10.93 8.71
CA GLU A 12 11.42 -9.62 9.16
C GLU A 12 10.94 -8.50 8.23
N GLN A 13 10.98 -8.73 6.91
CA GLN A 13 10.42 -7.80 5.93
C GLN A 13 8.92 -7.54 6.20
N GLN A 14 8.15 -8.59 6.42
CA GLN A 14 6.72 -8.46 6.72
C GLN A 14 6.47 -7.72 8.04
N LYS A 15 7.26 -7.99 9.09
CA LYS A 15 7.16 -7.28 10.37
C LYS A 15 7.43 -5.78 10.20
N ARG A 16 8.50 -5.42 9.50
CA ARG A 16 8.89 -4.02 9.25
C ARG A 16 7.86 -3.29 8.40
N ILE A 17 7.34 -3.93 7.36
CA ILE A 17 6.27 -3.38 6.53
C ILE A 17 5.00 -3.15 7.34
N ARG A 18 4.57 -4.15 8.11
CA ARG A 18 3.38 -4.01 8.97
C ARG A 18 3.53 -2.82 9.91
N LYS A 19 4.69 -2.67 10.54
CA LYS A 19 4.99 -1.55 11.45
C LYS A 19 4.80 -0.20 10.75
N ILE A 20 5.44 0.01 9.60
CA ILE A 20 5.30 1.26 8.83
C ILE A 20 3.87 1.49 8.34
N MET A 21 3.17 0.45 7.88
CA MET A 21 1.78 0.56 7.47
C MET A 21 0.88 1.04 8.61
N ILE A 22 1.07 0.52 9.83
CA ILE A 22 0.28 0.96 11.00
C ILE A 22 0.59 2.43 11.33
N TYR A 23 1.86 2.83 11.34
CA TYR A 23 2.22 4.23 11.56
C TYR A 23 1.59 5.16 10.52
N ALA A 24 1.69 4.81 9.24
CA ALA A 24 1.17 5.64 8.16
C ALA A 24 -0.35 5.76 8.20
N LEU A 25 -1.07 4.65 8.38
CA LEU A 25 -2.53 4.64 8.50
C LEU A 25 -3.00 5.39 9.74
N ASN A 26 -2.35 5.19 10.90
CA ASN A 26 -2.67 5.95 12.11
C ASN A 26 -2.54 7.47 11.90
N THR A 27 -1.43 7.92 11.30
CA THR A 27 -1.21 9.32 10.99
C THR A 27 -2.29 9.84 10.04
N ALA A 28 -2.58 9.10 8.98
CA ALA A 28 -3.57 9.49 7.98
C ALA A 28 -4.99 9.59 8.56
N PHE A 29 -5.42 8.62 9.38
CA PHE A 29 -6.74 8.63 10.01
C PHE A 29 -6.87 9.73 11.07
N ARG A 30 -5.81 10.02 11.84
CA ARG A 30 -5.80 11.13 12.80
C ARG A 30 -5.86 12.49 12.10
N ALA A 31 -5.16 12.64 10.98
CA ALA A 31 -5.21 13.84 10.15
C ALA A 31 -6.51 13.97 9.35
N GLY A 32 -7.31 12.90 9.26
CA GLY A 32 -8.56 12.89 8.50
C GLY A 32 -8.37 12.90 6.98
N VAL A 33 -7.20 12.53 6.47
CA VAL A 33 -6.90 12.57 5.03
C VAL A 33 -7.57 11.42 4.28
N ILE A 34 -7.66 10.23 4.87
CA ILE A 34 -8.41 9.12 4.28
C ILE A 34 -9.88 9.25 4.66
N PRO A 35 -10.81 9.20 3.69
CA PRO A 35 -12.23 9.28 3.98
C PRO A 35 -12.71 8.10 4.83
N LYS A 36 -13.56 8.39 5.82
CA LYS A 36 -14.14 7.40 6.73
C LYS A 36 -15.23 6.53 6.09
N LYS A 37 -15.71 6.91 4.91
CA LYS A 37 -16.76 6.22 4.13
C LYS A 37 -16.42 6.35 2.65
N ALA A 38 -16.64 5.28 1.87
CA ALA A 38 -16.81 5.43 0.42
C ALA A 38 -18.07 6.30 0.19
N ARG A 39 -18.03 7.25 -0.75
CA ARG A 39 -19.21 8.09 -1.05
C ARG A 39 -20.23 7.24 -1.82
N ASP A 40 -21.52 7.46 -1.53
CA ASP A 40 -22.64 6.66 -2.06
C ASP A 40 -22.80 6.68 -3.60
N ASN A 41 -22.03 7.49 -4.35
CA ASN A 41 -22.33 7.87 -5.74
C ASN A 41 -21.33 7.40 -6.81
N GLY A 42 -20.51 6.38 -6.54
CA GLY A 42 -19.70 5.73 -7.57
C GLY A 42 -18.32 6.35 -7.80
N VAL A 43 -17.43 5.49 -8.31
CA VAL A 43 -16.01 5.65 -8.68
C VAL A 43 -15.32 6.87 -8.05
N MET A 44 -14.63 6.65 -6.94
CA MET A 44 -13.69 7.62 -6.39
C MET A 44 -12.46 7.71 -7.30
N GLU A 45 -12.13 8.91 -7.79
CA GLU A 45 -10.83 9.16 -8.41
C GLU A 45 -9.70 8.83 -7.43
N ALA A 46 -8.55 8.40 -7.96
CA ALA A 46 -7.40 8.14 -7.10
C ALA A 46 -6.91 9.46 -6.48
N GLU A 47 -6.90 9.52 -5.15
CA GLU A 47 -6.45 10.68 -4.39
C GLU A 47 -5.11 10.35 -3.69
N CYS A 48 -4.37 11.41 -3.33
CA CYS A 48 -3.21 11.26 -2.48
C CYS A 48 -3.05 12.41 -1.50
N SER A 49 -2.26 12.17 -0.46
CA SER A 49 -1.81 13.19 0.46
C SER A 49 -0.35 12.97 0.81
N GLU A 50 0.37 14.08 0.92
CA GLU A 50 1.72 14.10 1.46
C GLU A 50 1.62 14.30 2.97
N ILE A 51 2.16 13.36 3.74
CA ILE A 51 2.18 13.40 5.20
C ILE A 51 3.58 13.08 5.72
N THR A 52 3.86 13.45 6.97
CA THR A 52 5.10 13.05 7.65
C THR A 52 4.81 11.86 8.58
N VAL A 53 5.52 10.76 8.37
CA VAL A 53 5.38 9.53 9.19
C VAL A 53 6.76 9.16 9.72
N CYS A 54 6.90 9.06 11.03
CA CYS A 54 8.18 8.79 11.70
C CYS A 54 9.29 9.74 11.20
N GLY A 55 8.99 11.03 11.06
CA GLY A 55 9.94 12.04 10.59
C GLY A 55 10.39 11.91 9.12
N LYS A 56 9.74 11.07 8.31
CA LYS A 56 10.04 10.93 6.87
C LYS A 56 8.88 11.39 5.99
N PRO A 57 9.17 12.00 4.83
CA PRO A 57 8.15 12.33 3.84
C PRO A 57 7.49 11.04 3.34
N THR A 58 6.16 11.04 3.32
CA THR A 58 5.36 9.87 2.99
C THR A 58 4.21 10.27 2.08
N ILE A 59 4.08 9.57 0.97
CA ILE A 59 2.87 9.65 0.15
C ILE A 59 1.93 8.55 0.63
N ILE A 60 0.70 8.93 0.93
CA ILE A 60 -0.39 7.99 1.05
C ILE A 60 -1.38 8.28 -0.07
N ASN A 61 -1.68 7.28 -0.87
CA ASN A 61 -2.66 7.39 -1.94
C ASN A 61 -3.72 6.31 -1.79
N TRP A 62 -4.92 6.62 -2.25
CA TRP A 62 -6.02 5.69 -2.19
C TRP A 62 -6.95 5.84 -3.38
N CYS A 63 -7.58 4.74 -3.77
CA CYS A 63 -8.68 4.76 -4.72
C CYS A 63 -9.74 3.76 -4.30
N ASP A 64 -10.97 4.01 -4.71
CA ASP A 64 -12.06 3.06 -4.54
C ASP A 64 -11.87 1.88 -5.50
N THR A 65 -12.02 0.67 -4.97
CA THR A 65 -11.92 -0.58 -5.74
C THR A 65 -13.29 -1.20 -6.03
N GLY A 66 -14.36 -0.49 -5.69
CA GLY A 66 -15.71 -0.99 -5.58
C GLY A 66 -15.94 -1.69 -4.24
N TYR A 67 -17.21 -2.01 -3.96
CA TYR A 67 -17.62 -2.85 -2.82
C TYR A 67 -17.32 -2.26 -1.43
N ASP A 68 -17.31 -0.93 -1.29
CA ASP A 68 -16.95 -0.24 -0.05
C ASP A 68 -15.51 -0.52 0.43
N GLU A 69 -14.61 -0.77 -0.53
CA GLU A 69 -13.19 -1.05 -0.30
C GLU A 69 -12.33 0.05 -0.93
N LEU A 70 -11.35 0.54 -0.18
CA LEU A 70 -10.27 1.38 -0.71
C LEU A 70 -9.00 0.55 -0.88
N ARG A 71 -8.34 0.67 -2.03
CA ARG A 71 -6.90 0.38 -2.09
C ARG A 71 -6.19 1.55 -1.43
N VAL A 72 -5.42 1.31 -0.38
CA VAL A 72 -4.56 2.32 0.24
C VAL A 72 -3.11 1.91 0.03
N SER A 73 -2.29 2.82 -0.45
CA SER A 73 -0.87 2.60 -0.74
C SER A 73 -0.03 3.63 -0.02
N VAL A 74 1.05 3.16 0.61
CA VAL A 74 1.97 3.97 1.40
C VAL A 74 3.35 3.89 0.77
N TRP A 75 3.90 5.05 0.41
CA TRP A 75 5.27 5.22 -0.06
C TRP A 75 6.03 6.05 0.98
N TRP A 76 6.74 5.36 1.87
CA TRP A 76 7.42 5.95 3.03
C TRP A 76 8.89 6.26 2.74
N ASP A 77 9.39 7.37 3.30
CA ASP A 77 10.67 7.98 2.93
C ASP A 77 10.77 8.21 1.41
N TYR A 78 9.69 8.77 0.86
CA TYR A 78 9.53 9.06 -0.55
C TYR A 78 10.28 10.34 -0.94
N ARG A 79 11.20 10.22 -1.90
CA ARG A 79 12.13 11.27 -2.34
C ARG A 79 12.23 11.27 -3.87
N PRO A 80 11.17 11.71 -4.58
CA PRO A 80 11.14 11.70 -6.04
C PRO A 80 12.17 12.66 -6.65
N GLU A 81 12.71 13.59 -5.87
CA GLU A 81 13.75 14.54 -6.27
C GLU A 81 15.04 13.84 -6.70
N ARG A 82 15.30 12.64 -6.16
CA ARG A 82 16.47 11.82 -6.49
C ARG A 82 16.43 11.22 -7.89
N LEU A 83 15.29 11.28 -8.57
CA LEU A 83 15.18 10.83 -9.96
C LEU A 83 15.49 11.96 -10.96
N PRO A 84 16.13 11.62 -12.09
CA PRO A 84 16.25 12.53 -13.23
C PRO A 84 14.87 13.03 -13.68
N ARG A 85 14.78 14.31 -14.08
CA ARG A 85 13.50 14.97 -14.45
C ARG A 85 12.68 14.19 -15.48
N LEU A 86 13.34 13.59 -16.49
CA LEU A 86 12.69 12.78 -17.54
C LEU A 86 11.95 11.55 -17.01
N MET A 87 12.27 11.09 -15.80
CA MET A 87 11.64 9.92 -15.17
C MET A 87 10.48 10.29 -14.25
N LYS A 88 10.33 11.57 -13.90
CA LYS A 88 9.33 12.03 -12.94
C LYS A 88 7.90 12.00 -13.48
N SER A 89 7.73 12.13 -14.81
CA SER A 89 6.40 12.08 -15.45
C SER A 89 5.64 10.78 -15.19
N LYS A 90 6.35 9.67 -14.92
CA LYS A 90 5.75 8.36 -14.62
C LYS A 90 5.35 8.18 -13.14
N LEU A 91 5.76 9.10 -12.25
CA LEU A 91 5.46 9.01 -10.82
C LEU A 91 4.05 9.48 -10.46
N ASN A 92 3.37 10.18 -11.38
CA ASN A 92 2.10 10.85 -11.11
C ASN A 92 0.88 9.92 -11.20
N ASP A 93 1.07 8.64 -11.53
CA ASP A 93 -0.03 7.69 -11.58
C ASP A 93 -0.34 7.15 -10.16
N LEU A 94 -1.25 7.84 -9.49
CA LEU A 94 -1.74 7.53 -8.15
C LEU A 94 -2.69 6.32 -8.12
N THR A 95 -3.05 5.77 -9.27
CA THR A 95 -3.83 4.52 -9.36
C THR A 95 -2.96 3.28 -9.11
N LEU A 96 -1.64 3.44 -9.12
CA LEU A 96 -0.70 2.34 -8.96
C LEU A 96 -0.41 2.05 -7.48
N PRO A 97 -0.31 0.76 -7.10
CA PRO A 97 0.04 0.38 -5.73
C PRO A 97 1.52 0.61 -5.38
N LEU A 98 2.36 0.87 -6.40
CA LEU A 98 3.77 1.23 -6.31
C LEU A 98 3.97 2.56 -7.05
N PRO A 99 5.03 3.33 -6.74
CA PRO A 99 5.46 4.40 -7.62
C PRO A 99 5.64 3.86 -9.04
N GLY A 100 5.22 4.61 -10.06
CA GLY A 100 5.26 4.22 -11.48
C GLY A 100 6.67 4.14 -12.09
N ILE A 101 7.56 3.39 -11.45
CA ILE A 101 8.94 3.14 -11.85
C ILE A 101 9.29 1.67 -11.69
N TYR A 102 10.30 1.22 -12.42
CA TYR A 102 10.84 -0.12 -12.29
C TYR A 102 11.30 -0.43 -10.86
N ARG A 103 11.09 -1.68 -10.42
CA ARG A 103 11.32 -2.12 -9.04
C ARG A 103 12.78 -1.94 -8.59
N ASP A 104 13.73 -2.15 -9.49
CA ASP A 104 15.18 -1.96 -9.27
C ASP A 104 15.55 -0.50 -8.93
N ARG A 105 14.70 0.45 -9.33
CA ARG A 105 14.89 1.89 -9.07
C ARG A 105 14.14 2.40 -7.85
N LEU A 106 13.26 1.59 -7.24
CA LEU A 106 12.56 1.97 -6.00
C LEU A 106 13.54 2.36 -4.89
N ARG A 107 14.69 1.67 -4.79
CA ARG A 107 15.74 1.99 -3.81
C ARG A 107 16.22 3.43 -3.84
N LEU A 108 16.08 4.12 -4.97
CA LEU A 108 16.54 5.49 -5.12
C LEU A 108 15.57 6.48 -4.47
N ILE A 109 14.27 6.15 -4.43
CA ILE A 109 13.21 7.10 -4.11
C ILE A 109 12.34 6.70 -2.94
N VAL A 110 12.29 5.44 -2.53
CA VAL A 110 11.37 5.01 -1.47
C VAL A 110 12.10 4.12 -0.47
N GLY A 111 11.80 4.31 0.81
CA GLY A 111 12.28 3.48 1.90
C GLY A 111 11.43 2.24 2.06
N VAL A 112 10.11 2.40 2.16
CA VAL A 112 9.16 1.29 2.24
C VAL A 112 7.96 1.58 1.33
N CYS A 113 7.52 0.56 0.58
CA CYS A 113 6.29 0.61 -0.17
C CYS A 113 5.43 -0.60 0.18
N ALA A 114 4.16 -0.36 0.48
CA ALA A 114 3.17 -1.40 0.66
C ALA A 114 1.77 -0.86 0.40
N SER A 115 0.87 -1.75 0.06
CA SER A 115 -0.54 -1.45 -0.14
C SER A 115 -1.40 -2.42 0.66
N CYS A 116 -2.60 -2.00 1.02
CA CYS A 116 -3.63 -2.84 1.62
C CYS A 116 -5.00 -2.51 1.03
N TYR A 117 -5.94 -3.43 1.18
CA TYR A 117 -7.36 -3.13 1.00
C TYR A 117 -7.96 -2.72 2.35
N PHE A 118 -8.67 -1.61 2.39
CA PHE A 118 -9.32 -1.09 3.59
C PHE A 118 -10.83 -1.11 3.39
N GLY A 119 -11.55 -1.90 4.20
CA GLY A 119 -13.01 -1.96 4.17
C GLY A 119 -13.61 -0.79 4.95
N CYS A 120 -14.28 0.14 4.26
CA CYS A 120 -14.85 1.33 4.88
C CYS A 120 -15.98 1.01 5.87
N ARG A 121 -16.81 -0.01 5.57
CA ARG A 121 -17.92 -0.42 6.45
C ARG A 121 -17.43 -1.00 7.77
N HIS A 122 -16.46 -1.90 7.71
CA HIS A 122 -15.92 -2.60 8.88
C HIS A 122 -14.79 -1.83 9.57
N LYS A 123 -14.28 -0.77 8.92
CA LYS A 123 -13.13 0.02 9.36
C LYS A 123 -11.94 -0.89 9.68
N GLY A 124 -11.44 -1.59 8.68
CA GLY A 124 -10.33 -2.51 8.88
C GLY A 124 -9.56 -2.85 7.62
N ILE A 125 -8.33 -3.30 7.82
CA ILE A 125 -7.50 -3.88 6.77
C ILE A 125 -8.02 -5.27 6.45
N LEU A 126 -8.39 -5.49 5.19
CA LEU A 126 -8.90 -6.75 4.67
C LEU A 126 -7.73 -7.68 4.30
N SER A 127 -7.92 -8.96 4.60
CA SER A 127 -6.97 -10.01 4.22
C SER A 127 -7.34 -10.61 2.87
N ASP A 128 -6.40 -10.60 1.91
CA ASP A 128 -6.54 -11.28 0.63
C ASP A 128 -5.70 -12.56 0.64
N ARG A 129 -6.36 -13.72 0.67
CA ARG A 129 -5.71 -15.06 0.76
C ARG A 129 -4.70 -15.19 1.90
N GLY A 130 -4.99 -14.59 3.06
CA GLY A 130 -4.10 -14.63 4.23
C GLY A 130 -3.01 -13.55 4.21
N HIS A 131 -3.05 -12.61 3.26
CA HIS A 131 -2.13 -11.50 3.17
C HIS A 131 -2.86 -10.16 3.32
N GLU A 132 -2.48 -9.39 4.35
CA GLU A 132 -3.04 -8.05 4.62
C GLU A 132 -2.43 -6.97 3.72
N PHE A 133 -1.19 -7.21 3.29
CA PHE A 133 -0.40 -6.26 2.53
C PHE A 133 0.10 -6.89 1.23
N PHE A 134 0.15 -6.09 0.18
CA PHE A 134 0.67 -6.44 -1.13
C PHE A 134 1.49 -5.29 -1.72
N ALA A 135 2.05 -5.49 -2.92
CA ALA A 135 2.93 -4.51 -3.56
C ALA A 135 4.09 -4.08 -2.64
N LEU A 136 4.78 -5.08 -2.08
CA LEU A 136 5.76 -4.93 -1.02
C LEU A 136 7.14 -4.51 -1.58
N TYR A 137 7.78 -3.57 -0.91
CA TYR A 137 9.18 -3.20 -1.08
C TYR A 137 9.73 -2.61 0.22
N ILE A 138 10.96 -2.96 0.57
CA ILE A 138 11.71 -2.33 1.66
C ILE A 138 13.16 -2.12 1.20
N ARG A 139 13.68 -0.92 1.45
CA ARG A 139 15.07 -0.58 1.22
C ARG A 139 15.87 -1.02 2.43
N GLU A 140 16.88 -1.84 2.18
CA GLU A 140 17.75 -2.43 3.19
C GLU A 140 18.31 -1.40 4.18
N SER A 141 18.74 -0.23 3.68
CA SER A 141 19.29 0.87 4.49
C SER A 141 18.29 1.50 5.48
N THR A 142 17.02 1.13 5.43
CA THR A 142 15.97 1.65 6.35
C THR A 142 15.56 0.62 7.40
N ALA A 143 16.05 -0.61 7.30
CA ALA A 143 15.62 -1.72 8.15
C ALA A 143 15.90 -1.46 9.63
N SER A 144 17.14 -1.07 9.97
CA SER A 144 17.55 -0.77 11.34
C SER A 144 16.71 0.34 11.96
N TYR A 145 16.48 1.42 11.21
CA TYR A 145 15.61 2.52 11.67
C TYR A 145 14.21 2.03 12.02
N ILE A 146 13.62 1.11 11.23
CA ILE A 146 12.28 0.58 11.50
C ILE A 146 12.28 -0.33 12.73
N ASP A 147 13.36 -1.06 12.97
CA ASP A 147 13.48 -1.94 14.13
C ASP A 147 13.52 -1.14 15.44
N GLU A 148 14.12 0.04 15.42
CA GLU A 148 14.21 0.96 16.57
C GLU A 148 12.90 1.69 16.88
N LEU A 149 11.95 1.76 15.95
CA LEU A 149 10.65 2.38 16.20
C LEU A 149 9.88 1.59 17.27
N GLU A 150 9.04 2.26 18.06
CA GLU A 150 8.13 1.56 18.97
C GLU A 150 7.03 0.82 18.19
N ASP A 151 6.52 -0.27 18.77
CA ASP A 151 5.35 -0.94 18.21
C ASP A 151 4.09 -0.16 18.59
N VAL A 152 3.29 0.20 17.58
CA VAL A 152 2.03 0.93 17.75
C VAL A 152 0.84 0.07 17.36
N LYS A 153 -0.29 0.29 18.04
CA LYS A 153 -1.56 -0.35 17.70
C LYS A 153 -2.34 0.46 16.65
N PRO A 154 -3.17 -0.21 15.84
CA PRO A 154 -4.16 0.45 14.97
C PRO A 154 -5.03 1.47 15.72
N PHE A 155 -5.24 2.64 15.13
CA PHE A 155 -6.03 3.73 15.69
C PHE A 155 -7.44 3.74 15.05
N GLY A 156 -8.41 3.12 15.73
CA GLY A 156 -9.81 3.17 15.30
C GLY A 156 -10.15 2.29 14.09
N TYR A 157 -9.26 1.34 13.74
CA TYR A 157 -9.48 0.31 12.74
C TYR A 157 -8.93 -1.05 13.20
N SER A 158 -9.42 -2.14 12.63
CA SER A 158 -8.87 -3.49 12.87
C SER A 158 -7.89 -3.90 11.77
N ILE A 159 -7.00 -4.84 12.10
CA ILE A 159 -6.22 -5.58 11.11
C ILE A 159 -6.62 -7.04 11.29
N SER A 160 -6.84 -7.74 10.18
CA SER A 160 -6.82 -9.21 10.16
C SER A 160 -8.06 -9.97 10.66
N GLU A 161 -9.26 -9.36 10.79
CA GLU A 161 -10.44 -10.13 11.20
C GLU A 161 -11.36 -10.54 10.03
N LEU A 162 -11.20 -9.94 8.86
CA LEU A 162 -12.13 -10.12 7.75
C LEU A 162 -11.39 -10.48 6.46
N SER A 163 -11.77 -11.62 5.90
CA SER A 163 -11.41 -11.97 4.53
C SER A 163 -11.99 -10.91 3.61
N ARG A 164 -11.18 -10.44 2.66
CA ARG A 164 -11.69 -9.67 1.52
C ARG A 164 -12.81 -10.53 0.89
N PRO A 165 -14.05 -10.02 0.76
CA PRO A 165 -15.11 -10.76 0.08
C PRO A 165 -14.54 -11.23 -1.25
N LEU A 166 -14.46 -12.56 -1.42
CA LEU A 166 -13.99 -13.17 -2.66
C LEU A 166 -14.74 -12.43 -3.76
N GLN A 167 -14.01 -11.80 -4.68
CA GLN A 167 -14.60 -11.39 -5.95
C GLN A 167 -15.42 -12.60 -6.38
N ARG A 168 -16.76 -12.49 -6.41
CA ARG A 168 -17.58 -13.42 -7.15
C ARG A 168 -17.00 -13.30 -8.54
N MET A 169 -16.09 -14.20 -8.88
CA MET A 169 -15.54 -14.33 -10.21
C MET A 169 -16.75 -14.61 -11.07
N ILE A 170 -17.32 -13.56 -11.64
CA ILE A 170 -17.90 -13.66 -12.96
C ILE A 170 -16.68 -13.99 -13.81
N SER A 171 -16.35 -15.28 -13.89
CA SER A 171 -15.68 -15.79 -15.06
C SER A 171 -16.47 -15.22 -16.23
N PRO A 172 -15.85 -14.53 -17.20
CA PRO A 172 -16.58 -14.21 -18.42
C PRO A 172 -17.13 -15.54 -18.90
N ALA A 173 -18.45 -15.62 -19.08
CA ALA A 173 -19.10 -16.81 -19.59
C ALA A 173 -18.29 -17.26 -20.80
N ALA A 174 -17.71 -18.45 -20.72
CA ALA A 174 -16.95 -19.04 -21.82
C ALA A 174 -17.78 -18.84 -23.09
N GLY A 175 -17.18 -18.16 -24.06
CA GLY A 175 -17.87 -17.57 -25.20
C GLY A 175 -18.88 -18.52 -25.82
N GLY A 176 -20.06 -17.98 -26.12
CA GLY A 176 -21.07 -18.68 -26.87
C GLY A 176 -20.47 -19.28 -28.13
N LYS A 177 -20.61 -20.60 -28.28
CA LYS A 177 -20.50 -21.24 -29.60
C LYS A 177 -21.66 -20.73 -30.45
N ARG A 178 -21.39 -19.73 -31.30
CA ARG A 178 -22.14 -19.52 -32.52
C ARG A 178 -21.57 -20.45 -33.60
N GLY A 179 -22.45 -21.20 -34.25
CA GLY A 179 -22.29 -21.61 -35.64
C GLY A 179 -22.12 -23.10 -35.90
N GLY A 180 -23.08 -23.65 -36.64
CA GLY A 180 -22.82 -24.72 -37.61
C GLY A 180 -23.76 -25.92 -37.52
N TYR A 181 -24.99 -25.80 -38.03
CA TYR A 181 -25.57 -26.66 -39.07
C TYR A 181 -26.59 -25.84 -39.85
#